data_AF-A0A7W1Z1E9-F1
#
_entry.id   AF-A0A7W1Z1E9-F1
#
_cell.length_a   1.000
_cell.length_b   1.000
_cell.length_c   1.000
_cell.angle_alpha   90.00
_cell.angle_beta   90.00
_cell.angle_gamma   90.00
#
_symmetry.space_group_name_H-M   'P 1'
#
loop_
_entity.id
_entity.type
_entity.pdbx_description
1 polymer ?
#
loop_
_entity_poly.entity_id
_entity_poly.type
_entity_poly.pdbx_seq_one_letter_code
_entity_poly.pdbx_strand_id
1 'polypeptide(L)'
;MRKFKLREGVDLANLFGPHDLHLKMIEGELQVRMAARGDEITLHGQPESVLRAEHILRELADWTRTYYELKPDDISRAILATEEKRDTPLKPYTVSASALPTKKGTVNPKTPNQQAYLEAINQSDLVIAIGPAGTGKTYLAMAMALAALTHKQVSRIILARP
;
A
#
# COMPACT_ATOMS: atom_id res chain seq x y z
N MET A 1 15.86 18.81 14.12
CA MET A 1 16.53 17.51 14.26
C MET A 1 15.74 16.68 15.25
N ARG A 2 15.37 15.45 14.90
CA ARG A 2 14.64 14.53 15.76
C ARG A 2 15.24 13.14 15.65
N LYS A 3 15.28 12.41 16.75
CA LYS A 3 15.93 11.12 16.83
C LYS A 3 15.01 10.16 17.56
N PHE A 4 14.82 8.97 17.02
CA PHE A 4 13.95 7.97 17.62
C PHE A 4 14.45 6.55 17.37
N LYS A 5 14.04 5.65 18.25
CA LYS A 5 14.36 4.24 18.18
C LYS A 5 13.14 3.46 17.68
N LEU A 6 13.38 2.52 16.77
CA LEU A 6 12.40 1.55 16.29
C LEU A 6 12.16 0.50 17.38
N ARG A 7 10.97 -0.09 17.36
CA ARG A 7 10.61 -1.13 18.33
C ARG A 7 11.33 -2.44 17.99
N GLU A 8 11.46 -3.33 18.97
CA GLU A 8 12.03 -4.68 18.74
C GLU A 8 11.17 -5.51 17.78
N GLY A 9 11.82 -6.35 16.97
CA GLY A 9 11.15 -7.23 15.99
C GLY A 9 10.85 -6.58 14.64
N VAL A 10 11.28 -5.34 14.41
CA VAL A 10 11.23 -4.69 13.10
C VAL A 10 12.28 -5.31 12.18
N ASP A 11 11.86 -5.76 11.01
CA ASP A 11 12.81 -6.13 9.95
C ASP A 11 13.36 -4.85 9.30
N LEU A 12 14.58 -4.48 9.70
CA LEU A 12 15.27 -3.27 9.25
C LEU A 12 15.65 -3.35 7.77
N ALA A 13 15.99 -4.55 7.26
CA ALA A 13 16.39 -4.71 5.86
C ALA A 13 15.20 -4.47 4.94
N ASN A 14 14.04 -5.01 5.32
CA ASN A 14 12.77 -4.78 4.63
C ASN A 14 12.30 -3.32 4.74
N LEU A 15 12.42 -2.72 5.94
CA LEU A 15 12.05 -1.32 6.17
C LEU A 15 12.88 -0.35 5.31
N PHE A 16 14.20 -0.51 5.28
CA PHE A 16 15.08 0.41 4.54
C PHE A 16 15.07 0.12 3.04
N GLY A 17 14.80 -1.12 2.66
CA GLY A 17 14.81 -1.58 1.29
C GLY A 17 16.22 -1.70 0.72
N PRO A 18 16.35 -2.21 -0.52
CA PRO A 18 17.64 -2.40 -1.16
C PRO A 18 18.38 -1.06 -1.34
N HIS A 19 19.62 -0.98 -0.87
CA HIS A 19 20.43 0.25 -0.93
C HIS A 19 19.73 1.51 -0.35
N ASP A 20 18.95 1.31 0.71
CA ASP A 20 18.17 2.36 1.39
C ASP A 20 17.12 3.03 0.49
N LEU A 21 16.62 2.30 -0.53
CA LEU A 21 15.67 2.83 -1.50
C LEU A 21 14.42 3.43 -0.83
N HIS A 22 13.84 2.74 0.16
CA HIS A 22 12.62 3.21 0.82
C HIS A 22 12.88 4.50 1.61
N LEU A 23 14.03 4.59 2.28
CA LEU A 23 14.43 5.81 2.98
C LEU A 23 14.60 6.97 1.99
N LYS A 24 15.33 6.75 0.88
CA LYS A 24 15.55 7.77 -0.15
C LYS A 24 14.25 8.26 -0.79
N MET A 25 13.25 7.38 -0.96
CA MET A 25 11.93 7.78 -1.44
C MET A 25 11.24 8.75 -0.47
N ILE A 26 11.27 8.44 0.83
CA ILE A 26 10.69 9.31 1.87
C ILE A 26 11.48 10.64 1.97
N GLU A 27 12.81 10.60 1.88
CA GLU A 27 13.66 11.80 1.86
C GLU A 27 13.31 12.73 0.71
N GLY A 28 13.17 12.17 -0.50
CA GLY A 28 12.87 12.93 -1.71
C GLY A 28 11.52 13.61 -1.67
N GLU A 29 10.47 12.90 -1.23
CA GLU A 29 9.12 13.46 -1.19
C GLU A 29 8.92 14.46 -0.05
N LEU A 30 9.43 14.16 1.14
CA LEU A 30 9.24 15.03 2.32
C LEU A 30 10.33 16.10 2.48
N GLN A 31 11.35 16.10 1.62
CA GLN A 31 12.50 17.01 1.67
C GLN A 31 13.20 16.98 3.03
N VAL A 32 13.36 15.78 3.59
CA VAL A 32 14.08 15.53 4.84
C VAL A 32 15.37 14.76 4.58
N ARG A 33 16.34 14.86 5.49
CA ARG A 33 17.51 14.00 5.54
C ARG A 33 17.39 13.00 6.67
N MET A 34 17.78 11.76 6.40
CA MET A 34 17.68 10.63 7.30
C MET A 34 19.04 9.95 7.44
N ALA A 35 19.35 9.53 8.65
CA ALA A 35 20.50 8.69 8.94
C ALA A 35 20.04 7.53 9.84
N ALA A 36 20.27 6.30 9.39
CA ALA A 36 19.95 5.09 10.13
C ALA A 36 21.24 4.46 10.67
N ARG A 37 21.23 4.08 11.96
CA ARG A 37 22.30 3.31 12.59
C ARG A 37 21.68 2.22 13.45
N GLY A 38 21.60 1.01 12.91
CA GLY A 38 20.86 -0.07 13.55
C GLY A 38 19.36 0.24 13.61
N ASP A 39 18.77 0.13 14.80
CA ASP A 39 17.36 0.42 15.07
C ASP A 39 17.08 1.90 15.38
N GLU A 40 18.09 2.77 15.24
CA GLU A 40 17.99 4.19 15.56
C GLU A 40 18.00 5.05 14.30
N ILE A 41 17.00 5.91 14.15
CA ILE A 41 16.85 6.81 13.00
C ILE A 41 16.95 8.27 13.48
N THR A 42 17.75 9.05 12.75
CA THR A 42 17.88 10.49 12.94
C THR A 42 17.32 11.22 11.73
N LEU A 43 16.42 12.17 11.97
CA LEU A 43 15.72 12.98 10.99
C LEU A 43 16.13 14.46 11.08
N HIS A 44 16.40 15.08 9.95
CA HIS A 44 16.75 16.49 9.82
C HIS A 44 15.91 17.14 8.71
N GLY A 45 15.33 18.32 8.99
CA GLY A 45 14.47 19.02 8.05
C GLY A 45 13.51 19.96 8.78
N GLN A 46 12.49 20.41 8.07
CA GLN A 46 11.41 21.23 8.64
C GLN A 46 10.62 20.44 9.70
N PRO A 47 10.16 21.08 10.79
CA PRO A 47 9.47 20.38 11.88
C PRO A 47 8.29 19.51 11.43
N GLU A 48 7.45 20.02 10.53
CA GLU A 48 6.28 19.31 10.02
C GLU A 48 6.67 18.09 9.19
N SER A 49 7.60 18.24 8.23
CA SER A 49 8.11 17.13 7.43
C SER A 49 8.80 16.06 8.28
N VAL A 50 9.53 16.46 9.33
CA VAL A 50 10.19 15.53 10.24
C VAL A 50 9.17 14.72 11.06
N LEU A 51 8.12 15.36 11.56
CA LEU A 51 7.03 14.66 12.26
C LEU A 51 6.35 13.65 11.35
N ARG A 52 6.12 14.05 10.10
CA ARG A 52 5.46 13.23 9.09
C ARG A 52 6.31 12.02 8.67
N ALA A 53 7.61 12.24 8.46
CA ALA A 53 8.56 11.18 8.16
C ALA A 53 8.64 10.17 9.32
N GLU A 54 8.68 10.64 10.57
CA GLU A 54 8.65 9.73 11.73
C GLU A 54 7.37 8.89 11.77
N HIS A 55 6.21 9.51 11.53
CA HIS A 55 4.94 8.79 11.54
C HIS A 55 4.92 7.65 10.50
N ILE A 56 5.27 7.96 9.26
CA ILE A 56 5.38 6.98 8.16
C ILE A 56 6.34 5.85 8.53
N LEU A 57 7.53 6.19 9.03
CA LEU A 57 8.54 5.19 9.39
C LEU A 57 8.06 4.26 10.51
N ARG A 58 7.31 4.77 11.48
CA ARG A 58 6.74 3.94 12.56
C ARG A 58 5.67 3.00 12.05
N GLU A 59 4.77 3.47 11.19
CA GLU A 59 3.72 2.62 10.62
C GLU A 59 4.29 1.52 9.72
N LEU A 60 5.22 1.89 8.83
CA LEU A 60 5.90 0.92 7.96
C LEU A 60 6.71 -0.10 8.78
N ALA A 61 7.38 0.35 9.85
CA ALA A 61 8.08 -0.55 10.77
C ALA A 61 7.13 -1.53 11.47
N ASP A 62 5.93 -1.07 11.84
CA ASP A 62 4.91 -1.95 12.43
C ASP A 62 4.42 -3.00 11.43
N TRP A 63 4.39 -2.70 10.13
CA TRP A 63 4.05 -3.68 9.09
C TRP A 63 5.13 -4.76 8.95
N THR A 64 6.41 -4.40 8.96
CA THR A 64 7.48 -5.39 8.80
C THR A 64 7.54 -6.39 9.96
N ARG A 65 7.11 -5.98 11.17
CA ARG A 65 6.95 -6.90 12.33
C ARG A 65 5.95 -8.03 12.09
N THR A 66 5.00 -7.83 11.17
CA THR A 66 3.98 -8.82 10.81
C THR A 66 4.39 -9.71 9.63
N TYR A 67 5.69 -9.77 9.31
CA TYR A 67 6.25 -10.50 8.16
C TYR A 67 5.75 -10.00 6.79
N TYR A 68 5.22 -8.77 6.73
CA TYR A 68 4.81 -8.15 5.47
C TYR A 68 6.03 -7.60 4.72
N GLU A 69 6.22 -8.00 3.46
CA GLU A 69 7.30 -7.51 2.60
C GLU A 69 6.91 -6.17 1.95
N LEU A 70 7.64 -5.10 2.28
CA LEU A 70 7.41 -3.76 1.77
C LEU A 70 7.90 -3.63 0.32
N LYS A 71 7.08 -2.98 -0.49
CA LYS A 71 7.37 -2.63 -1.88
C LYS A 71 7.43 -1.11 -2.04
N PRO A 72 8.11 -0.58 -3.07
CA PRO A 72 8.15 0.85 -3.35
C PRO A 72 6.77 1.52 -3.41
N ASP A 73 5.76 0.82 -3.94
CA ASP A 73 4.38 1.32 -4.00
C ASP A 73 3.76 1.50 -2.60
N ASP A 74 4.13 0.66 -1.62
CA ASP A 74 3.71 0.81 -0.22
C ASP A 74 4.24 2.12 0.39
N ILE A 75 5.48 2.49 0.05
CA ILE A 75 6.13 3.72 0.48
C ILE A 75 5.42 4.94 -0.10
N SER A 76 5.18 4.94 -1.42
CA SER A 76 4.45 6.02 -2.09
C SER A 76 3.05 6.22 -1.51
N ARG A 77 2.34 5.13 -1.19
CA ARG A 77 1.02 5.21 -0.56
C ARG A 77 1.06 5.76 0.87
N ALA A 78 2.04 5.36 1.67
CA ALA A 78 2.22 5.88 3.03
C ALA A 78 2.48 7.39 3.03
N ILE A 79 3.26 7.87 2.05
CA ILE A 79 3.50 9.31 1.84
C ILE A 79 2.20 10.02 1.48
N LEU A 80 1.44 9.53 0.49
CA LEU A 80 0.18 10.16 0.05
C LEU A 80 -0.89 10.21 1.15
N ALA A 81 -1.06 9.11 1.90
CA ALA A 81 -2.08 9.01 2.93
C ALA A 81 -1.92 10.05 4.06
N THR A 82 -0.68 10.48 4.33
CA THR A 82 -0.41 11.54 5.31
C THR A 82 -0.63 12.96 4.76
N GLU A 83 -0.85 13.17 3.45
CA GLU A 83 -1.18 14.48 2.87
C GLU A 83 -2.64 14.86 3.14
N GLU A 84 -3.51 13.85 3.16
CA GLU A 84 -4.96 14.08 3.19
C GLU A 84 -5.52 14.36 4.58
N LYS A 85 -4.67 14.56 5.61
CA LYS A 85 -5.10 14.85 6.99
C LYS A 85 -6.13 13.84 7.54
N ARG A 86 -6.06 12.59 7.09
CA ARG A 86 -6.92 11.53 7.61
C ARG A 86 -6.13 10.74 8.64
N ASP A 87 -6.55 10.80 9.90
CA ASP A 87 -6.13 9.90 10.98
C ASP A 87 -6.63 8.46 10.72
N THR A 88 -6.45 7.95 9.51
CA THR A 88 -6.75 6.58 9.15
C THR A 88 -5.46 5.78 9.27
N PRO A 89 -5.41 4.76 10.13
CA PRO A 89 -4.24 3.90 10.23
C PRO A 89 -3.88 3.36 8.85
N LEU A 90 -2.61 3.45 8.48
CA LEU A 90 -2.11 2.73 7.31
C LEU A 90 -2.32 1.24 7.58
N LYS A 91 -3.32 0.63 6.93
CA LYS A 91 -3.45 -0.82 6.88
C LYS A 91 -2.67 -1.32 5.67
N PRO A 92 -1.86 -2.39 5.81
CA PRO A 92 -1.36 -3.10 4.64
C PRO A 92 -2.59 -3.46 3.80
N TYR A 93 -2.57 -3.16 2.52
CA TYR A 93 -3.56 -3.71 1.60
C TYR A 93 -3.26 -5.19 1.38
N THR A 94 -3.34 -5.99 2.44
CA THR A 94 -3.42 -7.44 2.35
C THR A 94 -4.88 -7.80 2.14
N VAL A 95 -5.32 -7.78 0.89
CA VAL A 95 -6.53 -8.51 0.55
C VAL A 95 -6.14 -9.97 0.44
N SER A 96 -6.32 -10.68 1.56
CA SER A 96 -6.49 -12.12 1.53
C SER A 96 -7.56 -12.46 0.49
N ALA A 97 -7.21 -13.34 -0.44
CA ALA A 97 -8.02 -13.94 -1.50
C ALA A 97 -8.07 -13.29 -2.91
N SER A 98 -7.35 -12.21 -3.23
CA SER A 98 -7.43 -11.61 -4.59
C SER A 98 -6.11 -11.41 -5.35
N ALA A 99 -4.99 -11.92 -4.84
CA ALA A 99 -3.72 -11.89 -5.56
C ALA A 99 -3.72 -12.91 -6.71
N LEU A 100 -4.37 -12.57 -7.83
CA LEU A 100 -4.14 -13.27 -9.08
C LEU A 100 -2.72 -12.97 -9.57
N PRO A 101 -1.84 -13.96 -9.72
CA PRO A 101 -0.60 -13.77 -10.44
C PRO A 101 -0.94 -13.62 -11.93
N THR A 102 -0.76 -12.42 -12.48
CA THR A 102 -0.74 -12.23 -13.94
C THR A 102 0.71 -12.24 -14.44
N LYS A 103 0.94 -12.52 -15.72
CA LYS A 103 2.27 -12.43 -16.37
C LYS A 103 2.96 -11.05 -16.21
N LYS A 104 2.27 -10.02 -15.69
CA LYS A 104 2.77 -8.65 -15.48
C LYS A 104 2.75 -8.19 -14.01
N GLY A 105 2.44 -9.06 -13.05
CA GLY A 105 2.38 -8.73 -11.61
C GLY A 105 1.00 -8.92 -10.97
N THR A 106 0.89 -8.58 -9.68
CA THR A 106 -0.34 -8.66 -8.88
C THR A 106 -1.24 -7.45 -9.13
N VAL A 107 -2.55 -7.67 -9.28
CA VAL A 107 -3.53 -6.58 -9.40
C VAL A 107 -3.97 -6.14 -8.01
N ASN A 108 -3.57 -4.93 -7.60
CA ASN A 108 -3.92 -4.35 -6.31
C ASN A 108 -4.69 -3.04 -6.50
N PRO A 109 -5.65 -2.71 -5.62
CA PRO A 109 -6.28 -1.41 -5.61
C PRO A 109 -5.25 -0.34 -5.23
N LYS A 110 -5.28 0.79 -5.92
CA LYS A 110 -4.38 1.94 -5.71
C LYS A 110 -5.03 3.06 -4.89
N THR A 111 -6.35 3.02 -4.73
CA THR A 111 -7.10 4.06 -4.01
C THR A 111 -8.13 3.46 -3.07
N PRO A 112 -8.57 4.18 -2.02
CA PRO A 112 -9.63 3.72 -1.12
C PRO A 112 -10.93 3.36 -1.84
N ASN A 113 -11.31 4.12 -2.87
CA ASN A 113 -12.51 3.81 -3.65
C ASN A 113 -12.37 2.53 -4.49
N GLN A 114 -11.15 2.22 -4.96
CA GLN A 114 -10.89 0.95 -5.62
C GLN A 114 -10.96 -0.22 -4.64
N GLN A 115 -10.46 -0.04 -3.41
CA GLN A 115 -10.60 -1.04 -2.34
C GLN A 115 -12.08 -1.28 -2.02
N ALA A 116 -12.85 -0.22 -1.75
CA ALA A 116 -14.28 -0.32 -1.48
C ALA A 116 -15.04 -0.99 -2.63
N TYR A 117 -14.63 -0.74 -3.88
CA TYR A 117 -15.18 -1.42 -5.04
C TYR A 117 -14.90 -2.93 -5.04
N LEU A 118 -13.68 -3.36 -4.72
CA LEU A 118 -13.33 -4.78 -4.61
C LEU A 118 -14.07 -5.47 -3.46
N GLU A 119 -14.20 -4.80 -2.32
CA GLU A 119 -14.97 -5.30 -1.17
C GLU A 119 -16.46 -5.46 -1.53
N ALA A 120 -17.05 -4.49 -2.21
CA ALA A 120 -18.42 -4.57 -2.68
C ALA A 120 -18.64 -5.78 -3.60
N ILE A 121 -17.70 -6.09 -4.50
CA ILE A 121 -17.76 -7.27 -5.38
C ILE A 121 -17.83 -8.58 -4.58
N ASN A 122 -17.11 -8.67 -3.46
CA ASN A 122 -17.08 -9.88 -2.64
C ASN A 122 -18.32 -10.05 -1.75
N GLN A 123 -18.98 -8.94 -1.39
CA GLN A 123 -20.06 -8.92 -0.40
C GLN A 123 -21.46 -8.80 -1.01
N SER A 124 -21.56 -8.48 -2.31
CA SER A 124 -22.84 -8.20 -2.97
C SER A 124 -23.01 -9.06 -4.22
N ASP A 125 -24.25 -9.53 -4.46
CA ASP A 125 -24.59 -10.27 -5.68
C ASP A 125 -24.54 -9.39 -6.95
N LEU A 126 -24.80 -8.08 -6.80
CA LEU A 126 -24.77 -7.08 -7.87
C LEU A 126 -24.06 -5.81 -7.39
N VAL A 127 -23.10 -5.34 -8.17
CA VAL A 127 -22.37 -4.08 -7.91
C VAL A 127 -22.49 -3.16 -9.12
N ILE A 128 -23.00 -1.95 -8.88
CA ILE A 128 -23.02 -0.87 -9.88
C ILE A 128 -21.90 0.11 -9.54
N ALA A 129 -20.86 0.16 -10.38
CA ALA A 129 -19.73 1.05 -10.19
C ALA A 129 -19.86 2.32 -11.03
N ILE A 130 -19.90 3.48 -10.37
CA ILE A 130 -19.94 4.79 -11.02
C ILE A 130 -18.61 5.50 -10.77
N GLY A 131 -18.05 6.13 -11.79
CA GLY A 131 -16.87 6.98 -11.63
C GLY A 131 -16.24 7.40 -12.96
N PRO A 132 -15.30 8.35 -12.93
CA PRO A 132 -14.65 8.90 -14.13
C PRO A 132 -14.03 7.83 -15.03
N ALA A 133 -13.87 8.12 -16.32
CA ALA A 133 -13.15 7.24 -17.24
C ALA A 133 -11.70 7.01 -16.75
N GLY A 134 -11.14 5.83 -17.02
CA GLY A 134 -9.75 5.52 -16.66
C GLY A 134 -9.48 5.15 -15.20
N THR A 135 -10.46 5.16 -14.31
CA THR A 135 -10.27 4.84 -12.87
C THR A 135 -10.17 3.35 -12.53
N GLY A 136 -10.06 2.48 -13.54
CA GLY A 136 -9.81 1.05 -13.34
C GLY A 136 -11.03 0.19 -13.03
N LYS A 137 -12.27 0.72 -13.08
CA LYS A 137 -13.52 -0.04 -12.81
C LYS A 137 -13.57 -1.38 -13.53
N THR A 138 -13.50 -1.38 -14.87
CA THR A 138 -13.55 -2.60 -15.68
C THR A 138 -12.34 -3.51 -15.45
N TYR A 139 -11.15 -2.92 -15.32
CA TYR A 139 -9.92 -3.68 -15.13
C TYR A 139 -9.92 -4.46 -13.81
N LEU A 140 -10.31 -3.82 -12.71
CA LEU A 140 -10.43 -4.45 -11.41
C LEU A 140 -11.55 -5.50 -11.36
N ALA A 141 -12.70 -5.22 -11.98
CA ALA A 141 -13.78 -6.20 -12.10
C ALA A 141 -13.33 -7.48 -12.83
N MET A 142 -12.63 -7.31 -13.96
CA MET A 142 -12.11 -8.43 -14.72
C MET A 142 -11.05 -9.22 -13.94
N ALA A 143 -10.18 -8.53 -13.20
CA ALA A 143 -9.21 -9.18 -12.33
C ALA A 143 -9.92 -10.06 -11.27
N MET A 144 -10.92 -9.53 -10.58
CA MET A 144 -11.72 -10.31 -9.63
C MET A 144 -12.41 -11.52 -10.27
N ALA A 145 -13.02 -11.33 -11.45
CA ALA A 145 -13.70 -12.41 -12.15
C ALA A 145 -12.74 -13.54 -12.59
N LEU A 146 -11.56 -13.17 -13.12
CA LEU A 146 -10.52 -14.14 -13.47
C LEU A 146 -10.00 -14.86 -12.22
N ALA A 147 -9.94 -14.18 -11.07
CA ALA A 147 -9.48 -14.78 -9.82
C ALA A 147 -10.45 -15.86 -9.37
N ALA A 148 -11.73 -15.53 -9.34
CA ALA A 148 -12.79 -16.47 -9.03
C ALA A 148 -12.79 -17.69 -9.98
N LEU A 149 -12.55 -17.47 -11.27
CA LEU A 149 -12.45 -18.57 -12.25
C LEU A 149 -11.22 -19.45 -11.99
N THR A 150 -10.06 -18.85 -11.73
CA THR A 150 -8.79 -19.57 -11.49
C THR A 150 -8.83 -20.37 -10.19
N HIS A 151 -9.46 -19.81 -9.15
CA HIS A 151 -9.71 -20.48 -7.87
C HIS A 151 -10.91 -21.44 -7.91
N LYS A 152 -11.52 -21.67 -9.08
CA LYS A 152 -12.67 -22.56 -9.28
C LYS A 152 -13.89 -22.18 -8.42
N GLN A 153 -14.00 -20.93 -8.00
CA GLN A 153 -15.17 -20.38 -7.31
C GLN A 153 -16.35 -20.22 -8.29
N VAL A 154 -16.04 -20.01 -9.57
CA VAL A 154 -17.04 -19.97 -10.66
C VAL A 154 -16.60 -20.87 -11.81
N SER A 155 -17.57 -21.37 -12.58
CA SER A 155 -17.32 -22.25 -13.72
C SER A 155 -17.14 -21.51 -15.04
N ARG A 156 -17.69 -20.29 -15.16
CA ARG A 156 -17.62 -19.47 -16.39
C ARG A 156 -17.72 -17.98 -16.07
N ILE A 157 -17.14 -17.17 -16.94
CA ILE A 157 -17.30 -15.71 -16.96
C ILE A 157 -18.15 -15.34 -18.18
N ILE A 158 -19.10 -14.42 -18.02
CA ILE A 158 -19.91 -13.88 -19.12
C ILE A 158 -19.59 -12.40 -19.24
N LEU A 159 -19.12 -11.99 -20.41
CA LEU A 159 -18.90 -10.58 -20.75
C LEU A 159 -20.07 -10.10 -21.61
N ALA A 160 -20.95 -9.30 -21.02
CA ALA A 160 -21.98 -8.60 -21.77
C ALA A 160 -21.43 -7.24 -22.23
N ARG A 161 -21.62 -6.91 -23.50
CA ARG A 161 -21.48 -5.52 -23.96
C ARG A 161 -22.85 -4.85 -23.84
N PRO A 162 -22.92 -3.58 -23.39
CA PRO A 162 -24.14 -2.79 -23.50
C PRO A 162 -24.50 -2.56 -24.97
#